data_AF-A0ABD0VC62-F1
#
_entry.id   AF-A0ABD0VC62-F1
#
_cell.length_a   1.000
_cell.length_b   1.000
_cell.length_c   1.000
_cell.angle_alpha   90.00
_cell.angle_beta   90.00
_cell.angle_gamma   90.00
#
_symmetry.space_group_name_H-M   'P 1'
#
loop_
_entity.id
_entity.type
_entity.pdbx_description
1 polymer ?
#
loop_
_entity_poly.entity_id
_entity_poly.type
_entity_poly.pdbx_seq_one_letter_code
_entity_poly.pdbx_strand_id
1 'polypeptide(L)'
;MVRGKKSNASLRRDPSWKYSVQVDIGGAEKTYVYLKCNFCDKVVKGGVTRMKEHLSGSHKNVAPCANVPDKVKEEICAYMKKSITAKHLQQEQFDDRVEQGSYYGSESGKGSSSTIHSRGARGPMDQYMVNPGEDRGQTQMSILDVRQPLEAMFTSTQWLNSAWGKKPEGKEVRRHILNDKFWATVTYAILSTRPLVQVLRLVDAEKKPAMGFIYNAMDEAKELIAHNLGGEEASYREIWDIIDARWEVQLHRHLHAAAYYLNPQFQYSERKSSNPEVKLGLYHCMERLIPDLTVREIADLQLVLFRNREGFFGLHAAKSTIVKRSPVE
;
A
#
# COMPACT_ATOMS: atom_id res chain seq x y z
N MET A 1 15.11 10.88 -39.45
CA MET A 1 13.92 11.34 -38.70
C MET A 1 14.13 11.05 -37.21
N VAL A 2 14.56 12.05 -36.45
CA VAL A 2 14.80 11.97 -35.00
C VAL A 2 13.44 12.03 -34.29
N ARG A 3 13.08 10.97 -33.56
CA ARG A 3 11.85 10.91 -32.75
C ARG A 3 12.00 11.88 -31.57
N GLY A 4 11.16 12.92 -31.54
CA GLY A 4 11.09 13.88 -30.44
C GLY A 4 10.72 13.20 -29.12
N LYS A 5 11.50 13.48 -28.07
CA LYS A 5 11.14 13.22 -26.67
C LYS A 5 9.87 14.01 -26.37
N LYS A 6 8.76 13.30 -26.09
CA LYS A 6 7.57 13.92 -25.50
C LYS A 6 7.97 14.50 -24.14
N SER A 7 7.91 15.83 -24.01
CA SER A 7 8.16 16.54 -22.76
C SER A 7 7.11 16.16 -21.73
N ASN A 8 7.56 15.67 -20.58
CA ASN A 8 6.76 15.26 -19.45
C ASN A 8 6.18 16.51 -18.74
N ALA A 9 5.09 17.06 -19.28
CA ALA A 9 4.51 18.33 -18.85
C ALA A 9 3.83 18.25 -17.46
N SER A 10 3.54 17.06 -16.93
CA SER A 10 2.91 16.88 -15.62
C SER A 10 3.87 17.12 -14.44
N LEU A 11 5.19 17.05 -14.66
CA LEU A 11 6.24 17.23 -13.65
C LEU A 11 6.55 18.70 -13.32
N ARG A 12 6.01 19.68 -14.07
CA ARG A 12 6.33 21.12 -13.94
C ARG A 12 5.35 21.93 -13.05
N ARG A 13 4.55 21.28 -12.19
CA ARG A 13 3.68 22.02 -11.24
C ARG A 13 4.36 22.42 -9.93
N ASP A 14 5.47 21.78 -9.56
CA ASP A 14 6.18 22.10 -8.32
C ASP A 14 6.99 23.41 -8.48
N PRO A 15 6.76 24.45 -7.65
CA PRO A 15 7.46 25.74 -7.76
C PRO A 15 8.99 25.64 -7.65
N SER A 16 9.51 24.57 -7.05
CA SER A 16 10.94 24.34 -6.84
C SER A 16 11.74 24.19 -8.13
N TRP A 17 11.08 23.77 -9.22
CA TRP A 17 11.70 23.68 -10.54
C TRP A 17 11.99 25.05 -11.16
N LYS A 18 11.38 26.13 -10.67
CA LYS A 18 11.72 27.50 -11.07
C LYS A 18 13.08 27.94 -10.51
N TYR A 19 13.48 27.32 -9.40
CA TYR A 19 14.63 27.73 -8.58
C TYR A 19 15.76 26.69 -8.55
N SER A 20 15.62 25.61 -9.32
CA SER A 20 16.61 24.54 -9.41
C SER A 20 16.66 23.93 -10.80
N VAL A 21 17.84 23.42 -11.18
CA VAL A 21 18.08 22.76 -12.47
C VAL A 21 18.56 21.33 -12.26
N GLN A 22 18.09 20.40 -13.09
CA GLN A 22 18.57 19.02 -13.08
C GLN A 22 19.96 18.95 -13.71
N VAL A 23 20.87 18.24 -13.05
CA VAL A 23 22.25 18.03 -13.53
C VAL A 23 22.50 16.53 -13.65
N ASP A 24 23.04 16.10 -14.79
CA ASP A 24 23.49 14.73 -14.98
C ASP A 24 24.96 14.64 -14.55
N ILE A 25 25.25 13.96 -13.43
CA ILE A 25 26.62 13.69 -12.99
C ILE A 25 27.08 12.41 -13.70
N GLY A 26 27.93 12.56 -14.70
CA GLY A 26 28.52 11.42 -15.41
C GLY A 26 29.37 10.56 -14.47
N GLY A 27 29.04 9.26 -14.38
CA GLY A 27 29.85 8.26 -13.66
C GLY A 27 29.18 7.59 -12.45
N ALA A 28 27.98 8.02 -12.04
CA ALA A 28 27.17 7.30 -11.05
C ALA A 28 26.02 6.56 -11.76
N GLU A 29 25.70 5.34 -11.31
CA GLU A 29 24.50 4.61 -11.72
C GLU A 29 23.27 5.55 -11.65
N LYS A 30 22.35 5.45 -12.62
CA LYS A 30 21.19 6.34 -12.79
C LYS A 30 20.11 6.18 -11.70
N THR A 31 20.53 5.90 -10.48
CA THR A 31 19.69 5.58 -9.31
C THR A 31 19.10 6.85 -8.68
N TYR A 32 19.71 8.03 -8.87
CA TYR A 32 19.22 9.28 -8.25
C TYR A 32 19.17 10.47 -9.21
N VAL A 33 18.13 11.30 -9.04
CA VAL A 33 18.01 12.61 -9.70
C VAL A 33 18.77 13.65 -8.86
N TYR A 34 19.74 14.30 -9.50
CA TYR A 34 20.53 15.38 -8.91
C TYR A 34 19.99 16.74 -9.34
N LEU A 35 19.76 17.61 -8.35
CA LEU A 35 19.27 18.97 -8.57
C LEU A 35 20.28 19.97 -8.03
N LYS A 36 20.61 20.95 -8.85
CA LYS A 36 21.45 22.07 -8.49
C LYS A 36 20.58 23.27 -8.09
N CYS A 37 20.89 23.87 -6.94
CA CYS A 37 20.23 25.08 -6.46
C CYS A 37 20.76 26.32 -7.22
N ASN A 38 19.88 27.17 -7.73
CA ASN A 38 20.28 28.35 -8.50
C ASN A 38 20.83 29.50 -7.63
N PHE A 39 20.74 29.41 -6.29
CA PHE A 39 21.15 30.48 -5.36
C PHE A 39 22.49 30.22 -4.65
N CYS A 40 22.89 28.95 -4.48
CA CYS A 40 24.17 28.60 -3.83
C CYS A 40 24.96 27.54 -4.59
N ASP A 41 24.53 27.19 -5.80
CA ASP A 41 25.13 26.18 -6.68
C ASP A 41 25.30 24.77 -6.09
N LYS A 42 24.79 24.54 -4.87
CA LYS A 42 24.85 23.25 -4.19
C LYS A 42 24.02 22.21 -4.93
N VAL A 43 24.64 21.05 -5.17
CA VAL A 43 23.96 19.89 -5.76
C VAL A 43 23.39 19.02 -4.65
N VAL A 44 22.08 18.79 -4.70
CA VAL A 44 21.33 17.99 -3.74
C VAL A 44 21.02 16.62 -4.36
N LYS A 45 21.36 15.56 -3.61
CA LYS A 45 21.06 14.16 -3.96
C LYS A 45 19.66 13.76 -3.46
N GLY A 46 18.82 13.20 -4.33
CA GLY A 46 17.50 12.65 -3.94
C GLY A 46 16.29 13.50 -4.33
N GLY A 47 16.34 14.23 -5.44
CA GLY A 47 15.17 14.85 -6.07
C GLY A 47 14.58 16.08 -5.35
N VAL A 48 13.38 16.49 -5.81
CA VAL A 48 12.76 17.79 -5.54
C VAL A 48 12.38 17.99 -4.07
N THR A 49 12.05 16.91 -3.35
CA THR A 49 11.70 16.95 -1.93
C THR A 49 12.81 17.58 -1.08
N ARG A 50 14.05 17.12 -1.28
CA ARG A 50 15.22 17.65 -0.57
C ARG A 50 15.61 19.05 -1.04
N MET A 51 15.32 19.40 -2.29
CA MET A 51 15.48 20.76 -2.80
C MET A 51 14.49 21.74 -2.15
N LYS A 52 13.24 21.32 -1.89
CA LYS A 52 12.25 22.12 -1.15
C LYS A 52 12.69 22.41 0.27
N GLU A 53 13.25 21.42 0.96
CA GLU A 53 13.78 21.59 2.32
C GLU A 53 14.97 22.57 2.33
N HIS A 54 15.86 22.46 1.34
CA HIS A 54 17.00 23.37 1.16
C HIS A 54 16.57 24.82 0.87
N LEU A 55 15.54 25.03 0.04
CA LEU A 55 15.03 26.36 -0.36
C LEU A 55 14.14 27.00 0.72
N SER A 56 13.37 26.22 1.47
CA SER A 56 12.44 26.74 2.50
C SER A 56 13.07 26.90 3.89
N GLY A 57 14.29 26.37 4.08
CA GLY A 57 14.99 26.44 5.36
C GLY A 57 14.55 25.40 6.40
N SER A 58 13.69 24.44 6.04
CA SER A 58 13.21 23.41 6.97
C SER A 58 14.29 22.34 7.23
N HIS A 59 14.78 22.26 8.46
CA HIS A 59 16.03 21.55 8.80
C HIS A 59 15.88 20.03 9.01
N LYS A 60 15.30 19.29 8.06
CA LYS A 60 15.07 17.84 8.19
C LYS A 60 16.18 16.97 7.61
N ASN A 61 16.45 17.05 6.30
CA ASN A 61 17.39 16.13 5.64
C ASN A 61 18.54 16.80 4.88
N VAL A 62 18.51 18.13 4.67
CA VAL A 62 19.52 18.89 3.92
C VAL A 62 19.75 20.26 4.55
N ALA A 63 21.02 20.68 4.65
CA ALA A 63 21.37 22.00 5.18
C ALA A 63 20.72 23.14 4.35
N PRO A 64 20.15 24.17 4.99
CA PRO A 64 19.40 25.23 4.32
C PRO A 64 20.30 26.15 3.48
N CYS A 65 19.72 26.81 2.48
CA CYS A 65 20.43 27.79 1.69
C CYS A 65 20.46 29.16 2.37
N ALA A 66 21.64 29.73 2.59
CA ALA A 66 21.79 31.08 3.14
C ALA A 66 21.41 32.18 2.12
N ASN A 67 21.49 31.90 0.82
CA ASN A 67 21.37 32.89 -0.26
C ASN A 67 19.97 32.99 -0.88
N VAL A 68 18.98 32.24 -0.39
CA VAL A 68 17.62 32.29 -0.94
C VAL A 68 16.90 33.55 -0.41
N PRO A 69 16.31 34.39 -1.27
CA PRO A 69 15.51 35.53 -0.85
C PRO A 69 14.28 35.11 -0.03
N ASP A 70 13.91 35.87 1.00
CA ASP A 70 12.84 35.49 1.93
C ASP A 70 11.48 35.29 1.25
N LYS A 71 11.18 36.09 0.21
CA LYS A 71 9.99 35.92 -0.63
C LYS A 71 9.90 34.54 -1.29
N VAL A 72 11.04 33.96 -1.69
CA VAL A 72 11.10 32.62 -2.30
C VAL A 72 10.99 31.54 -1.22
N LYS A 73 11.59 31.76 -0.04
CA LYS A 73 11.42 30.86 1.12
C LYS A 73 9.96 30.74 1.52
N GLU A 74 9.25 31.86 1.61
CA GLU A 74 7.82 31.91 1.94
C GLU A 74 6.95 31.21 0.91
N GLU A 75 7.20 31.40 -0.40
CA GLU A 75 6.45 30.72 -1.48
C GLU A 75 6.58 29.19 -1.36
N ILE A 76 7.80 28.69 -1.19
CA ILE A 76 8.05 27.24 -1.06
C ILE A 76 7.50 26.70 0.26
N CYS A 77 7.63 27.44 1.36
CA CYS A 77 7.08 27.07 2.66
C CYS A 77 5.55 27.02 2.63
N ALA A 78 4.89 28.00 2.01
CA ALA A 78 3.44 28.03 1.84
C ALA A 78 2.94 26.86 0.97
N TYR A 79 3.67 26.53 -0.10
CA TYR A 79 3.34 25.37 -0.94
C TYR A 79 3.46 24.04 -0.15
N MET A 80 4.52 23.89 0.65
CA MET A 80 4.71 22.72 1.53
C MET A 80 3.61 22.63 2.60
N LYS A 81 3.25 23.76 3.23
CA LYS A 81 2.17 23.84 4.21
C LYS A 81 0.80 23.52 3.60
N LYS A 82 0.49 23.98 2.38
CA LYS A 82 -0.77 23.64 1.69
C LYS A 82 -0.98 22.13 1.55
N SER A 83 0.07 21.37 1.26
CA SER A 83 -0.01 19.90 1.18
C SER A 83 -0.30 19.27 2.56
N ILE A 84 0.31 19.79 3.62
CA ILE A 84 0.08 19.31 5.00
C ILE A 84 -1.32 19.71 5.50
N THR A 85 -1.74 20.95 5.28
CA THR A 85 -3.07 21.44 5.68
C THR A 85 -4.18 20.71 4.93
N ALA A 86 -4.01 20.39 3.64
CA ALA A 86 -4.97 19.58 2.91
C ALA A 86 -5.06 18.14 3.47
N LYS A 87 -3.93 17.55 3.89
CA LYS A 87 -3.92 16.26 4.59
C LYS A 87 -4.65 16.32 5.94
N HIS A 88 -4.39 17.36 6.74
CA HIS A 88 -5.05 17.55 8.04
C HIS A 88 -6.55 17.80 7.89
N LEU A 89 -6.98 18.61 6.93
CA LEU A 89 -8.39 18.88 6.67
C LEU A 89 -9.13 17.64 6.16
N GLN A 90 -8.51 16.82 5.30
CA GLN A 90 -9.09 15.54 4.88
C GLN A 90 -9.19 14.55 6.03
N GLN A 91 -8.22 14.58 6.96
CA GLN A 91 -8.23 13.76 8.16
C GLN A 91 -9.37 14.16 9.11
N GLU A 92 -9.54 15.47 9.39
CA GLU A 92 -10.66 15.99 10.17
C GLU A 92 -12.01 15.63 9.53
N GLN A 93 -12.16 15.82 8.21
CA GLN A 93 -13.38 15.46 7.50
C GLN A 93 -13.70 13.96 7.51
N PHE A 94 -12.70 13.10 7.59
CA PHE A 94 -12.92 11.67 7.73
C PHE A 94 -13.32 11.30 9.16
N ASP A 95 -12.64 11.88 10.16
CA ASP A 95 -12.93 11.62 11.58
C ASP A 95 -14.36 12.07 11.93
N ASP A 96 -14.82 13.20 11.39
CA ASP A 96 -16.22 13.67 11.51
C ASP A 96 -17.24 12.66 10.92
N ARG A 97 -16.90 11.99 9.80
CA ARG A 97 -17.78 10.98 9.17
C ARG A 97 -17.86 9.69 9.97
N VAL A 98 -16.76 9.31 10.63
CA VAL A 98 -16.71 8.14 11.52
C VAL A 98 -17.53 8.42 12.77
N GLU A 99 -17.39 9.62 13.35
CA GLU A 99 -18.14 10.04 14.54
C GLU A 99 -19.64 10.17 14.29
N GLN A 100 -20.04 10.57 13.08
CA GLN A 100 -21.45 10.63 12.66
C GLN A 100 -22.06 9.26 12.30
N GLY A 101 -21.32 8.16 12.46
CA GLY A 101 -21.84 6.79 12.26
C GLY A 101 -22.18 6.44 10.81
N SER A 102 -21.83 7.27 9.82
CA SER A 102 -22.17 7.07 8.41
C SER A 102 -21.28 6.03 7.70
N TYR A 103 -20.34 5.40 8.41
CA TYR A 103 -19.46 4.37 7.86
C TYR A 103 -20.06 2.95 8.03
N TYR A 104 -20.81 2.71 9.10
CA TYR A 104 -21.54 1.46 9.30
C TYR A 104 -22.98 1.66 8.81
N GLY A 105 -23.23 1.28 7.56
CA GLY A 105 -24.60 1.17 7.04
C GLY A 105 -25.39 0.16 7.88
N SER A 106 -26.25 0.66 8.76
CA SER A 106 -27.36 -0.12 9.27
C SER A 106 -28.40 -0.21 8.16
N GLU A 107 -28.65 -1.40 7.65
CA GLU A 107 -30.02 -1.91 7.52
C GLU A 107 -30.05 -3.44 7.42
N SER A 108 -30.59 -4.05 8.46
CA SER A 108 -31.09 -5.41 8.45
C SER A 108 -32.29 -5.50 7.50
N GLY A 109 -32.07 -6.01 6.29
CA GLY A 109 -33.12 -6.37 5.34
C GLY A 109 -33.21 -7.88 5.18
N LYS A 110 -34.23 -8.50 5.77
CA LYS A 110 -34.59 -9.92 5.59
C LYS A 110 -34.76 -10.25 4.10
N GLY A 111 -34.13 -11.33 3.64
CA GLY A 111 -34.33 -11.89 2.30
C GLY A 111 -33.96 -13.37 2.27
N SER A 112 -34.98 -14.22 2.18
CA SER A 112 -35.02 -15.67 2.32
C SER A 112 -33.87 -16.50 1.74
N SER A 113 -33.45 -17.45 2.58
CA SER A 113 -32.96 -18.77 2.18
C SER A 113 -33.88 -19.41 1.13
N SER A 114 -33.34 -19.76 -0.02
CA SER A 114 -33.88 -20.83 -0.85
C SER A 114 -32.73 -21.68 -1.39
N THR A 115 -32.71 -22.92 -0.92
CA THR A 115 -31.95 -24.04 -1.46
C THR A 115 -32.28 -24.25 -2.93
N ILE A 116 -31.32 -24.04 -3.83
CA ILE A 116 -31.45 -24.40 -5.25
C ILE A 116 -30.70 -25.72 -5.50
N HIS A 117 -31.36 -26.84 -5.21
CA HIS A 117 -31.11 -28.11 -5.88
C HIS A 117 -31.97 -28.17 -7.14
N SER A 118 -31.36 -27.94 -8.29
CA SER A 118 -31.70 -28.50 -9.62
C SER A 118 -30.96 -27.69 -10.69
N ARG A 119 -29.68 -28.00 -10.92
CA ARG A 119 -28.97 -27.47 -12.08
C ARG A 119 -29.54 -28.12 -13.34
N GLY A 120 -30.28 -27.33 -14.12
CA GLY A 120 -30.69 -27.66 -15.49
C GLY A 120 -29.49 -27.91 -16.42
N ALA A 121 -29.80 -28.20 -17.69
CA ALA A 121 -28.87 -28.63 -18.72
C ALA A 121 -27.52 -27.87 -18.69
N ARG A 122 -26.45 -28.62 -18.39
CA ARG A 122 -25.06 -28.13 -18.30
C ARG A 122 -24.61 -27.59 -19.65
N GLY A 123 -23.98 -26.41 -19.63
CA GLY A 123 -23.46 -25.75 -20.83
C GLY A 123 -22.08 -26.30 -21.22
N PRO A 124 -21.60 -26.04 -22.44
CA PRO A 124 -20.30 -26.53 -22.90
C PRO A 124 -19.11 -25.96 -22.10
N MET A 125 -19.27 -24.87 -21.35
CA MET A 125 -18.25 -24.35 -20.43
C MET A 125 -18.00 -25.29 -19.24
N ASP A 126 -19.04 -25.96 -18.75
CA ASP A 126 -18.98 -26.79 -17.54
C ASP A 126 -18.14 -28.07 -17.75
N GLN A 127 -17.90 -28.45 -19.01
CA GLN A 127 -17.06 -29.60 -19.37
C GLN A 127 -15.56 -29.32 -19.18
N TYR A 128 -15.16 -28.05 -19.17
CA TYR A 128 -13.76 -27.62 -19.05
C TYR A 128 -13.44 -27.03 -17.68
N MET A 129 -14.45 -26.58 -16.93
CA MET A 129 -14.29 -26.04 -15.58
C MET A 129 -14.44 -27.15 -14.54
N VAL A 130 -13.37 -27.94 -14.32
CA VAL A 130 -13.35 -28.93 -13.25
C VAL A 130 -13.07 -28.22 -11.93
N ASN A 131 -13.97 -28.36 -10.93
CA ASN A 131 -13.70 -27.91 -9.56
C ASN A 131 -12.49 -28.67 -9.01
N PRO A 132 -11.38 -27.99 -8.63
CA PRO A 132 -10.42 -28.59 -7.73
C PRO A 132 -11.12 -28.79 -6.38
N GLY A 133 -11.04 -29.99 -5.83
CA GLY A 133 -11.86 -30.48 -4.72
C GLY A 133 -11.99 -29.55 -3.49
N GLU A 134 -13.03 -29.84 -2.72
CA GLU A 134 -13.57 -29.11 -1.55
C GLU A 134 -12.60 -28.90 -0.36
N ASP A 135 -11.30 -29.11 -0.54
CA ASP A 135 -10.29 -29.02 0.54
C ASP A 135 -9.31 -27.83 0.39
N ARG A 136 -9.48 -26.97 -0.61
CA ARG A 136 -8.72 -25.70 -0.70
C ARG A 136 -9.55 -24.57 -0.15
N GLY A 137 -9.37 -24.26 1.14
CA GLY A 137 -9.94 -23.09 1.79
C GLY A 137 -9.95 -21.86 0.88
N GLN A 138 -11.16 -21.46 0.47
CA GLN A 138 -11.54 -20.15 -0.10
C GLN A 138 -10.49 -19.41 -0.93
N THR A 139 -9.84 -20.11 -1.86
CA THR A 139 -9.08 -19.44 -2.93
C THR A 139 -10.10 -19.17 -4.04
N GLN A 140 -10.46 -17.90 -4.26
CA GLN A 140 -11.19 -17.51 -5.47
C GLN A 140 -10.43 -18.09 -6.66
N MET A 141 -11.06 -18.99 -7.43
CA MET A 141 -10.46 -19.54 -8.63
C MET A 141 -10.07 -18.36 -9.53
N SER A 142 -8.77 -18.21 -9.79
CA SER A 142 -8.30 -17.16 -10.68
C SER A 142 -8.60 -17.58 -12.11
N ILE A 143 -8.94 -16.62 -12.97
CA ILE A 143 -9.04 -16.88 -14.42
C ILE A 143 -7.73 -17.45 -14.99
N LEU A 144 -6.60 -17.17 -14.33
CA LEU A 144 -5.29 -17.72 -14.66
C LEU A 144 -5.23 -19.25 -14.42
N ASP A 145 -5.88 -19.74 -13.36
CA ASP A 145 -5.87 -21.17 -12.99
C ASP A 145 -6.62 -22.02 -14.02
N VAL A 146 -7.58 -21.41 -14.73
CA VAL A 146 -8.39 -22.05 -15.78
C VAL A 146 -7.94 -21.68 -17.19
N ARG A 147 -6.74 -21.10 -17.37
CA ARG A 147 -6.21 -20.69 -18.67
C ARG A 147 -6.20 -21.83 -19.70
N GLN A 148 -5.55 -22.95 -19.38
CA GLN A 148 -5.42 -24.09 -20.31
C GLN A 148 -6.79 -24.69 -20.68
N PRO A 149 -7.70 -24.95 -19.71
CA PRO A 149 -9.06 -25.37 -20.04
C PRO A 149 -9.82 -24.38 -20.91
N LEU A 150 -9.67 -23.06 -20.69
CA LEU A 150 -10.30 -22.04 -21.52
C LEU A 150 -9.75 -22.06 -22.95
N GLU A 151 -8.44 -22.11 -23.13
CA GLU A 151 -7.81 -22.21 -24.45
C GLU A 151 -8.31 -23.47 -25.21
N ALA A 152 -8.44 -24.61 -24.51
CA ALA A 152 -8.97 -25.84 -25.07
C ALA A 152 -10.45 -25.69 -25.48
N MET A 153 -11.27 -25.04 -24.64
CA MET A 153 -12.67 -24.77 -24.96
C MET A 153 -12.82 -23.90 -26.21
N PHE A 154 -12.09 -22.78 -26.28
CA PHE A 154 -12.17 -21.81 -27.37
C PHE A 154 -11.54 -22.28 -28.70
N THR A 155 -10.80 -23.39 -28.67
CA THR A 155 -10.28 -24.08 -29.86
C THR A 155 -11.09 -25.31 -30.26
N SER A 156 -12.05 -25.75 -29.43
CA SER A 156 -12.88 -26.92 -29.69
C SER A 156 -13.80 -26.75 -30.92
N THR A 157 -14.03 -27.85 -31.64
CA THR A 157 -14.98 -27.89 -32.77
C THR A 157 -16.40 -27.56 -32.32
N GLN A 158 -16.77 -27.95 -31.10
CA GLN A 158 -18.07 -27.65 -30.49
C GLN A 158 -18.26 -26.14 -30.32
N TRP A 159 -17.25 -25.41 -29.81
CA TRP A 159 -17.31 -23.96 -29.67
C TRP A 159 -17.39 -23.27 -31.04
N LEU A 160 -16.52 -23.64 -31.98
CA LEU A 160 -16.45 -23.03 -33.31
C LEU A 160 -17.75 -23.20 -34.11
N ASN A 161 -18.44 -24.32 -33.93
CA ASN A 161 -19.72 -24.60 -34.60
C ASN A 161 -20.94 -24.07 -33.85
N SER A 162 -20.79 -23.64 -32.59
CA SER A 162 -21.88 -23.12 -31.77
C SER A 162 -22.43 -21.78 -32.30
N ALA A 163 -23.68 -21.47 -31.92
CA ALA A 163 -24.27 -20.16 -32.19
C ALA A 163 -23.46 -19.01 -31.56
N TRP A 164 -22.82 -19.25 -30.41
CA TRP A 164 -22.05 -18.26 -29.67
C TRP A 164 -20.66 -18.00 -30.27
N GLY A 165 -19.98 -19.04 -30.76
CA GLY A 165 -18.68 -18.91 -31.42
C GLY A 165 -18.76 -18.17 -32.76
N LYS A 166 -19.93 -18.20 -33.42
CA LYS A 166 -20.16 -17.49 -34.70
C LYS A 166 -20.46 -15.99 -34.52
N LYS A 167 -20.97 -15.59 -33.34
CA LYS A 167 -21.25 -14.20 -33.00
C LYS A 167 -19.95 -13.36 -32.94
N PRO A 168 -20.00 -12.06 -33.28
CA PRO A 168 -18.83 -11.19 -33.22
C PRO A 168 -18.23 -11.12 -31.82
N GLU A 169 -19.06 -11.11 -30.77
CA GLU A 169 -18.61 -11.09 -29.38
C GLU A 169 -17.82 -12.36 -29.01
N GLY A 170 -18.30 -13.54 -29.44
CA GLY A 170 -17.63 -14.82 -29.17
C GLY A 170 -16.27 -14.95 -29.88
N LYS A 171 -16.15 -14.38 -31.08
CA LYS A 171 -14.88 -14.29 -31.81
C LYS A 171 -13.89 -13.36 -31.11
N GLU A 172 -14.36 -12.26 -30.53
CA GLU A 172 -13.52 -11.31 -29.81
C GLU A 172 -13.00 -11.88 -28.49
N VAL A 173 -13.86 -12.53 -27.70
CA VAL A 173 -13.43 -13.23 -26.48
C VAL A 173 -12.39 -14.31 -26.81
N ARG A 174 -12.61 -15.10 -27.87
CA ARG A 174 -11.63 -16.07 -28.35
C ARG A 174 -10.29 -15.42 -28.70
N ARG A 175 -10.31 -14.26 -29.36
CA ARG A 175 -9.09 -13.51 -29.72
C ARG A 175 -8.29 -13.10 -28.48
N HIS A 176 -8.97 -12.70 -27.40
CA HIS A 176 -8.31 -12.36 -26.13
C HIS A 176 -7.76 -13.60 -25.41
N ILE A 177 -8.55 -14.67 -25.30
CA ILE A 177 -8.15 -15.90 -24.61
C ILE A 177 -6.97 -16.59 -25.30
N LEU A 178 -6.84 -16.49 -26.62
CA LEU A 178 -5.69 -17.09 -27.34
C LEU A 178 -4.48 -16.15 -27.45
N ASN A 179 -4.50 -14.99 -26.81
CA ASN A 179 -3.42 -14.01 -26.88
C ASN A 179 -2.53 -14.09 -25.63
N ASP A 180 -1.27 -14.49 -25.81
CA ASP A 180 -0.30 -14.56 -24.70
C ASP A 180 -0.07 -13.23 -23.99
N LYS A 181 -0.17 -12.10 -24.70
CA LYS A 181 -0.02 -10.77 -24.08
C LYS A 181 -1.16 -10.45 -23.13
N PHE A 182 -2.36 -10.94 -23.42
CA PHE A 182 -3.50 -10.80 -22.51
C PHE A 182 -3.21 -11.55 -21.20
N TRP A 183 -2.76 -12.81 -21.30
CA TRP A 183 -2.41 -13.59 -20.11
C TRP A 183 -1.24 -13.03 -19.32
N ALA A 184 -0.21 -12.50 -19.98
CA ALA A 184 0.88 -11.80 -19.31
C ALA A 184 0.37 -10.60 -18.48
N THR A 185 -0.59 -9.85 -19.03
CA THR A 185 -1.24 -8.72 -18.33
C THR A 185 -2.08 -9.21 -17.14
N VAL A 186 -2.84 -10.30 -17.32
CA VAL A 186 -3.64 -10.93 -16.25
C VAL A 186 -2.73 -11.42 -15.12
N THR A 187 -1.65 -12.09 -15.44
CA THR A 187 -0.64 -12.54 -14.46
C THR A 187 -0.06 -11.37 -13.69
N TYR A 188 0.36 -10.31 -14.38
CA TYR A 188 0.87 -9.09 -13.73
C TYR A 188 -0.16 -8.47 -12.77
N ALA A 189 -1.42 -8.35 -13.20
CA ALA A 189 -2.50 -7.82 -12.38
C ALA A 189 -2.73 -8.68 -11.12
N ILE A 190 -2.76 -10.00 -11.24
CA ILE A 190 -2.95 -10.91 -10.09
C ILE A 190 -1.76 -10.85 -9.14
N LEU A 191 -0.53 -10.91 -9.67
CA LEU A 191 0.69 -10.92 -8.86
C LEU A 191 0.90 -9.63 -8.06
N SER A 192 0.44 -8.50 -8.60
CA SER A 192 0.48 -7.19 -7.94
C SER A 192 -0.69 -6.97 -6.95
N THR A 193 -1.89 -7.48 -7.25
CA THR A 193 -3.09 -7.19 -6.43
C THR A 193 -3.37 -8.23 -5.35
N ARG A 194 -2.98 -9.50 -5.55
CA ARG A 194 -3.27 -10.59 -4.60
C ARG A 194 -2.75 -10.31 -3.18
N PRO A 195 -1.52 -9.79 -2.98
CA PRO A 195 -1.04 -9.44 -1.64
C PRO A 195 -1.94 -8.40 -0.97
N LEU A 196 -2.40 -7.39 -1.71
CA LEU A 196 -3.30 -6.36 -1.19
C LEU A 196 -4.69 -6.93 -0.82
N VAL A 197 -5.22 -7.86 -1.62
CA VAL A 197 -6.46 -8.56 -1.29
C VAL A 197 -6.33 -9.38 -0.01
N GLN A 198 -5.16 -9.95 0.27
CA GLN A 198 -4.90 -10.64 1.54
C GLN A 198 -4.91 -9.68 2.73
N VAL A 199 -4.35 -8.47 2.58
CA VAL A 199 -4.43 -7.42 3.61
C VAL A 199 -5.88 -6.99 3.83
N LEU A 200 -6.67 -6.81 2.76
CA LEU A 200 -8.09 -6.48 2.89
C LEU A 200 -8.85 -7.56 3.66
N ARG A 201 -8.65 -8.84 3.31
CA ARG A 201 -9.25 -9.97 4.02
C ARG A 201 -8.86 -10.03 5.50
N LEU A 202 -7.64 -9.61 5.85
CA LEU A 202 -7.19 -9.51 7.24
C LEU A 202 -7.99 -8.44 8.00
N VAL A 203 -8.25 -7.29 7.38
CA VAL A 203 -8.98 -6.17 7.99
C VAL A 203 -10.48 -6.46 8.10
N ASP A 204 -11.04 -7.13 7.08
CA ASP A 204 -12.45 -7.54 7.06
C ASP A 204 -12.74 -8.74 7.97
N ALA A 205 -11.71 -9.43 8.49
CA ALA A 205 -11.89 -10.56 9.38
C ALA A 205 -12.35 -10.09 10.78
N GLU A 206 -13.67 -10.01 10.98
CA GLU A 206 -14.32 -9.57 12.24
C GLU A 206 -13.84 -10.31 13.51
N LYS A 207 -13.27 -11.51 13.37
CA LYS A 207 -12.90 -12.39 14.49
C LYS A 207 -11.60 -11.99 15.21
N LYS A 208 -10.70 -11.22 14.59
CA LYS A 208 -9.41 -10.84 15.19
C LYS A 208 -9.16 -9.34 15.00
N PRO A 209 -8.76 -8.60 16.05
CA PRO A 209 -8.45 -7.18 15.90
C PRO A 209 -7.30 -6.94 14.92
N ALA A 210 -7.61 -6.47 13.71
CA ALA A 210 -6.64 -6.27 12.63
C ALA A 210 -5.68 -5.10 12.88
N MET A 211 -6.04 -4.18 13.77
CA MET A 211 -5.33 -2.92 14.02
C MET A 211 -3.86 -3.12 14.39
N GLY A 212 -3.53 -4.16 15.17
CA GLY A 212 -2.16 -4.48 15.56
C GLY A 212 -1.33 -5.20 14.49
N PHE A 213 -1.94 -5.56 13.35
CA PHE A 213 -1.34 -6.36 12.29
C PHE A 213 -1.26 -5.64 10.94
N ILE A 214 -2.15 -4.67 10.68
CA ILE A 214 -2.29 -4.01 9.38
C ILE A 214 -1.00 -3.35 8.89
N TYR A 215 -0.23 -2.72 9.80
CA TYR A 215 1.04 -2.08 9.44
C TYR A 215 2.04 -3.08 8.86
N ASN A 216 2.25 -4.21 9.57
CA ASN A 216 3.12 -5.28 9.10
C ASN A 216 2.60 -5.93 7.83
N ALA A 217 1.28 -6.18 7.77
CA ALA A 217 0.67 -6.84 6.62
C ALA A 217 0.81 -6.00 5.34
N MET A 218 0.76 -4.67 5.45
CA MET A 218 1.00 -3.78 4.33
C MET A 218 2.47 -3.83 3.86
N ASP A 219 3.41 -3.83 4.80
CA ASP A 219 4.85 -3.96 4.51
C ASP A 219 5.14 -5.30 3.81
N GLU A 220 4.65 -6.42 4.36
CA GLU A 220 4.75 -7.75 3.75
C GLU A 220 4.09 -7.81 2.37
N ALA A 221 2.98 -7.11 2.16
CA ALA A 221 2.34 -7.06 0.85
C ALA A 221 3.22 -6.34 -0.18
N LYS A 222 3.88 -5.24 0.19
CA LYS A 222 4.82 -4.52 -0.70
C LYS A 222 6.00 -5.41 -1.07
N GLU A 223 6.62 -6.06 -0.08
CA GLU A 223 7.73 -6.99 -0.29
C GLU A 223 7.33 -8.18 -1.17
N LEU A 224 6.13 -8.75 -0.95
CA LEU A 224 5.63 -9.85 -1.77
C LEU A 224 5.35 -9.41 -3.21
N ILE A 225 4.85 -8.19 -3.43
CA ILE A 225 4.70 -7.63 -4.78
C ILE A 225 6.06 -7.49 -5.46
N ALA A 226 7.06 -6.96 -4.77
CA ALA A 226 8.41 -6.82 -5.31
C ALA A 226 9.00 -8.19 -5.68
N HIS A 227 8.89 -9.18 -4.80
CA HIS A 227 9.30 -10.55 -5.05
C HIS A 227 8.56 -11.17 -6.26
N ASN A 228 7.23 -11.05 -6.32
CA ASN A 228 6.42 -11.61 -7.40
C ASN A 228 6.74 -11.02 -8.77
N LEU A 229 7.22 -9.76 -8.80
CA LEU A 229 7.60 -9.04 -10.02
C LEU A 229 9.10 -9.13 -10.32
N GLY A 230 9.78 -10.13 -9.74
CA GLY A 230 11.18 -10.46 -10.05
C GLY A 230 12.21 -9.61 -9.32
N GLY A 231 11.81 -8.82 -8.33
CA GLY A 231 12.71 -8.01 -7.49
C GLY A 231 13.30 -6.78 -8.18
N GLU A 232 12.98 -6.53 -9.45
CA GLU A 232 13.45 -5.36 -10.18
C GLU A 232 12.59 -4.12 -9.82
N GLU A 233 13.22 -3.10 -9.23
CA GLU A 233 12.53 -1.88 -8.77
C GLU A 233 11.66 -1.24 -9.85
N ALA A 234 12.13 -1.20 -11.09
CA ALA A 234 11.40 -0.64 -12.22
C ALA A 234 10.03 -1.31 -12.45
N SER A 235 9.88 -2.58 -12.07
CA SER A 235 8.69 -3.38 -12.31
C SER A 235 7.58 -3.17 -11.27
N TYR A 236 7.94 -2.75 -10.04
CA TYR A 236 6.98 -2.57 -8.94
C TYR A 236 6.93 -1.15 -8.36
N ARG A 237 7.88 -0.27 -8.67
CA ARG A 237 7.95 1.09 -8.09
C ARG A 237 6.65 1.88 -8.26
N GLU A 238 6.06 1.86 -9.45
CA GLU A 238 4.80 2.59 -9.68
C GLU A 238 3.65 2.02 -8.82
N ILE A 239 3.63 0.71 -8.58
CA ILE A 239 2.64 0.08 -7.69
C ILE A 239 2.90 0.52 -6.25
N TRP A 240 4.16 0.52 -5.80
CA TRP A 240 4.54 0.99 -4.47
C TRP A 240 4.19 2.47 -4.26
N ASP A 241 4.44 3.33 -5.24
CA ASP A 241 4.09 4.75 -5.20
C ASP A 241 2.56 4.93 -5.03
N ILE A 242 1.76 4.12 -5.71
CA ILE A 242 0.29 4.12 -5.57
C ILE A 242 -0.11 3.63 -4.17
N ILE A 243 0.49 2.54 -3.69
CA ILE A 243 0.22 2.01 -2.34
C ILE A 243 0.56 3.05 -1.29
N ASP A 244 1.75 3.65 -1.34
CA ASP A 244 2.22 4.65 -0.38
C ASP A 244 1.34 5.90 -0.41
N ALA A 245 0.95 6.37 -1.61
CA ALA A 245 0.03 7.48 -1.73
C ALA A 245 -1.35 7.18 -1.11
N ARG A 246 -1.84 5.94 -1.17
CA ARG A 246 -3.11 5.53 -0.55
C ARG A 246 -2.96 5.31 0.94
N TRP A 247 -1.87 4.66 1.35
CA TRP A 247 -1.52 4.40 2.74
C TRP A 247 -1.44 5.71 3.52
N GLU A 248 -0.58 6.63 3.09
CA GLU A 248 -0.33 7.91 3.77
C GLU A 248 -1.52 8.87 3.81
N VAL A 249 -2.52 8.68 2.95
CA VAL A 249 -3.68 9.58 2.83
C VAL A 249 -4.95 9.01 3.47
N GLN A 250 -5.15 7.69 3.42
CA GLN A 250 -6.45 7.09 3.73
C GLN A 250 -6.40 6.02 4.83
N LEU A 251 -5.28 5.31 4.99
CA LEU A 251 -5.23 4.09 5.79
C LEU A 251 -4.22 4.16 6.94
N HIS A 252 -3.12 4.90 6.78
CA HIS A 252 -2.11 5.05 7.80
C HIS A 252 -2.59 6.03 8.87
N ARG A 253 -2.62 5.57 10.12
CA ARG A 253 -2.92 6.39 11.30
C ARG A 253 -1.85 6.12 12.33
N HIS A 254 -1.57 7.12 13.17
CA HIS A 254 -0.70 6.95 14.33
C HIS A 254 -1.10 5.74 15.18
N LEU A 255 -2.40 5.42 15.23
CA LEU A 255 -2.92 4.26 15.95
C LEU A 255 -2.46 2.91 15.37
N HIS A 256 -2.38 2.78 14.04
CA HIS A 256 -1.87 1.56 13.39
C HIS A 256 -0.37 1.37 13.68
N ALA A 257 0.40 2.46 13.62
CA ALA A 257 1.82 2.47 13.98
C ALA A 257 2.05 2.14 15.47
N ALA A 258 1.25 2.74 16.36
CA ALA A 258 1.29 2.47 17.81
C ALA A 258 0.93 1.01 18.11
N ALA A 259 -0.14 0.49 17.50
CA ALA A 259 -0.58 -0.88 17.68
C ALA A 259 0.46 -1.89 17.18
N TYR A 260 1.14 -1.60 16.07
CA TYR A 260 2.28 -2.40 15.60
C TYR A 260 3.44 -2.38 16.60
N TYR A 261 3.82 -1.19 17.11
CA TYR A 261 4.91 -1.08 18.10
C TYR A 261 4.63 -1.89 19.36
N LEU A 262 3.39 -1.83 19.85
CA LEU A 262 2.97 -2.49 21.09
C LEU A 262 2.67 -3.99 20.89
N ASN A 263 2.67 -4.49 19.66
CA ASN A 263 2.46 -5.91 19.40
C ASN A 263 3.74 -6.71 19.72
N PRO A 264 3.72 -7.61 20.74
CA PRO A 264 4.90 -8.38 21.14
C PRO A 264 5.43 -9.27 20.01
N GLN A 265 4.57 -9.75 19.11
CA GLN A 265 4.98 -10.61 18.00
C GLN A 265 5.93 -9.88 17.06
N PHE A 266 5.67 -8.59 16.79
CA PHE A 266 6.51 -7.78 15.92
C PHE A 266 7.66 -7.11 16.67
N GLN A 267 7.40 -6.62 17.89
CA GLN A 267 8.44 -5.97 18.72
C GLN A 267 9.65 -6.87 18.98
N TYR A 268 9.40 -8.18 19.05
CA TYR A 268 10.38 -9.19 19.40
C TYR A 268 10.85 -10.05 18.22
N SER A 269 10.33 -9.76 17.02
CA SER A 269 10.75 -10.39 15.77
C SER A 269 12.11 -9.85 15.32
N GLU A 270 12.90 -10.69 14.66
CA GLU A 270 14.14 -10.28 13.98
C GLU A 270 13.85 -9.32 12.82
N ARG A 271 12.64 -9.40 12.24
CA ARG A 271 12.21 -8.57 11.11
C ARG A 271 11.45 -7.31 11.54
N LYS A 272 11.66 -6.85 12.77
CA LYS A 272 10.99 -5.64 13.28
C LYS A 272 11.35 -4.42 12.42
N SER A 273 10.34 -3.62 12.07
CA SER A 273 10.54 -2.34 11.39
C SER A 273 11.39 -1.38 12.24
N SER A 274 12.37 -0.78 11.58
CA SER A 274 13.22 0.28 12.14
C SER A 274 12.74 1.68 11.75
N ASN A 275 11.58 1.79 11.09
CA ASN A 275 11.07 3.06 10.60
C ASN A 275 10.72 3.99 11.79
N PRO A 276 11.30 5.21 11.87
CA PRO A 276 11.02 6.14 12.96
C PRO A 276 9.54 6.54 13.07
N GLU A 277 8.76 6.42 11.98
CA GLU A 277 7.33 6.71 11.99
C GLU A 277 6.55 5.85 12.98
N VAL A 278 7.01 4.62 13.24
CA VAL A 278 6.36 3.69 14.17
C VAL A 278 6.42 4.27 15.58
N LYS A 279 7.62 4.71 16.00
CA LYS A 279 7.83 5.31 17.32
C LYS A 279 7.16 6.67 17.43
N LEU A 280 7.20 7.47 16.36
CA LEU A 280 6.52 8.77 16.31
C LEU A 280 5.00 8.61 16.43
N GLY A 281 4.40 7.65 15.73
CA GLY A 281 2.98 7.34 15.80
C GLY A 281 2.55 6.94 17.21
N LEU A 282 3.35 6.12 17.90
CA LEU A 282 3.12 5.80 19.30
C LEU A 282 3.05 7.05 20.19
N TYR A 283 4.02 7.95 20.08
CA TYR A 283 4.03 9.17 20.90
C TYR A 283 2.85 10.10 20.60
N HIS A 284 2.46 10.26 19.33
CA HIS A 284 1.26 11.02 18.98
C HIS A 284 -0.02 10.39 19.57
N CYS A 285 -0.11 9.06 19.59
CA CYS A 285 -1.21 8.38 20.26
C CYS A 285 -1.19 8.59 21.78
N MET A 286 -0.03 8.50 22.42
CA MET A 286 0.11 8.73 23.86
C MET A 286 -0.25 10.18 24.25
N GLU A 287 0.18 11.16 23.45
CA GLU A 287 -0.15 12.57 23.66
C GLU A 287 -1.67 12.83 23.59
N ARG A 288 -2.35 12.19 22.63
CA ARG A 288 -3.80 12.32 22.46
C ARG A 288 -4.61 11.53 23.48
N LEU A 289 -4.19 10.31 23.82
CA LEU A 289 -4.97 9.37 24.65
C LEU A 289 -4.66 9.47 26.15
N ILE A 290 -3.49 10.00 26.52
CA ILE A 290 -3.06 10.15 27.91
C ILE A 290 -2.83 11.64 28.15
N PRO A 291 -3.87 12.43 28.53
CA PRO A 291 -3.73 13.88 28.69
C PRO A 291 -2.81 14.28 29.85
N ASP A 292 -2.80 13.48 30.92
CA ASP A 292 -1.97 13.70 32.11
C ASP A 292 -0.48 13.43 31.81
N LEU A 293 0.36 14.42 32.07
CA LEU A 293 1.79 14.35 31.78
C LEU A 293 2.50 13.30 32.64
N THR A 294 2.17 13.23 33.93
CA THR A 294 2.81 12.29 34.87
C THR A 294 2.47 10.85 34.51
N VAL A 295 1.21 10.56 34.14
CA VAL A 295 0.82 9.23 33.65
C VAL A 295 1.53 8.90 32.34
N ARG A 296 1.68 9.87 31.43
CA ARG A 296 2.38 9.68 30.15
C ARG A 296 3.87 9.39 30.34
N GLU A 297 4.54 10.04 31.28
CA GLU A 297 5.93 9.76 31.65
C GLU A 297 6.10 8.34 32.21
N ILE A 298 5.19 7.91 33.10
CA ILE A 298 5.18 6.54 33.62
C ILE A 298 4.99 5.53 32.48
N ALA A 299 4.07 5.80 31.55
CA ALA A 299 3.85 4.95 30.39
C ALA A 299 5.10 4.86 29.50
N ASP A 300 5.80 5.97 29.24
CA ASP A 300 7.05 5.97 28.46
C ASP A 300 8.14 5.11 29.14
N LEU A 301 8.28 5.19 30.46
CA LEU A 301 9.20 4.34 31.21
C LEU A 301 8.84 2.84 31.08
N GLN A 302 7.55 2.49 31.05
CA GLN A 302 7.12 1.10 30.83
C GLN A 302 7.45 0.59 29.42
N LEU A 303 7.53 1.46 28.41
CA LEU A 303 7.94 1.06 27.06
C LEU A 303 9.38 0.52 27.02
N VAL A 304 10.26 0.99 27.92
CA VAL A 304 11.63 0.48 28.05
C VAL A 304 11.61 -0.97 28.55
N LEU A 305 10.84 -1.23 29.61
CA LEU A 305 10.68 -2.58 30.17
C LEU A 305 10.07 -3.54 29.15
N PHE A 306 9.06 -3.08 28.42
CA PHE A 306 8.46 -3.83 27.31
C PHE A 306 9.52 -4.16 26.25
N ARG A 307 10.19 -3.16 25.67
CA ARG A 307 11.19 -3.38 24.61
C ARG A 307 12.30 -4.35 25.03
N ASN A 308 12.77 -4.25 26.26
CA ASN A 308 13.89 -5.05 26.75
C ASN A 308 13.47 -6.44 27.27
N ARG A 309 12.17 -6.76 27.31
CA ARG A 309 11.63 -7.98 27.95
C ARG A 309 12.05 -8.07 29.42
N GLU A 310 11.87 -6.97 30.14
CA GLU A 310 12.17 -6.86 31.57
C GLU A 310 10.88 -6.88 32.41
N GLY A 311 11.02 -7.09 33.71
CA GLY A 311 9.89 -7.20 34.63
C GLY A 311 8.91 -8.30 34.22
N PHE A 312 7.60 -7.99 34.22
CA PHE A 312 6.55 -8.93 33.83
C PHE A 312 6.68 -9.40 32.36
N PHE A 313 7.21 -8.58 31.47
CA PHE A 313 7.45 -8.95 30.07
C PHE A 313 8.60 -9.95 29.90
N GLY A 314 9.46 -10.07 30.91
CA GLY A 314 10.59 -10.99 30.94
C GLY A 314 10.28 -12.39 31.42
N LEU A 315 9.10 -12.62 32.00
CA LEU A 315 8.71 -13.90 32.57
C LEU A 315 8.61 -14.99 31.49
N HIS A 316 8.94 -16.23 31.86
CA HIS A 316 8.87 -17.37 30.96
C HIS A 316 7.46 -17.55 30.36
N ALA A 317 6.41 -17.34 31.16
CA ALA A 317 5.03 -17.40 30.70
C ALA A 317 4.73 -16.34 29.62
N ALA A 318 5.20 -15.10 29.81
CA ALA A 318 5.04 -14.03 28.81
C ALA A 318 5.79 -14.39 27.51
N LYS A 319 7.05 -14.82 27.61
CA LYS A 319 7.87 -15.20 26.44
C LYS A 319 7.29 -16.36 25.64
N SER A 320 6.80 -17.40 26.32
CA SER A 320 6.24 -18.61 25.68
C SER A 320 4.85 -18.42 25.06
N THR A 321 4.19 -17.28 25.30
CA THR A 321 2.83 -16.99 24.83
C THR A 321 2.75 -15.87 23.79
N ILE A 322 3.86 -15.22 23.43
CA ILE A 322 3.93 -14.10 22.47
C ILE A 322 3.12 -14.36 21.19
N VAL A 323 3.28 -15.53 20.57
CA VAL A 323 2.59 -15.90 19.31
C VAL A 323 1.25 -16.60 19.54
N LYS A 324 0.92 -16.95 20.79
CA LYS A 324 -0.26 -17.73 21.15
C LYS A 324 -1.45 -16.85 21.55
N ARG A 325 -1.16 -15.65 22.06
CA ARG A 325 -2.18 -14.68 22.48
C ARG A 325 -2.35 -13.60 21.43
N SER A 326 -3.60 -13.18 21.22
CA SER A 326 -3.87 -11.96 20.49
C SER A 326 -3.25 -10.77 21.24
N PRO A 327 -2.62 -9.79 20.57
CA PRO A 327 -2.10 -8.58 21.21
C PRO A 327 -3.17 -7.69 21.87
N VAL A 328 -4.45 -8.04 21.71
CA VAL A 328 -5.61 -7.24 22.12
C VAL A 328 -6.51 -8.02 23.11
N GLU A 329 -6.16 -9.26 23.45
CA GLU A 329 -6.85 -10.11 24.46
C GLU A 329 -6.11 -10.10 25.80
#